data_AF-A0A8B6GNE8-F1
#
_entry.id   AF-A0A8B6GNE8-F1
#
_cell.length_a   1.000
_cell.length_b   1.000
_cell.length_c   1.000
_cell.angle_alpha   90.00
_cell.angle_beta   90.00
_cell.angle_gamma   90.00
#
_symmetry.space_group_name_H-M   'P 1'
#
loop_
_entity.id
_entity.type
_entity.pdbx_description
1 polymer ?
#
loop_
_entity_poly.entity_id
_entity_poly.type
_entity_poly.pdbx_seq_one_letter_code
_entity_poly.pdbx_strand_id
1 'polypeptide(L)'
;MGQNASQVIGIACENETDNHDIIGFHLVNKLCWVGAWLRGKGYDIECPNHEYCTSNTNRHDPLSEKDLGNTNKCESVNRTISTYLPKNKNFSRNALGRASAAVLKVNNKRDVALAKTLKAVGCGLGRKSRAVVALKKIRKREIYDCAYQKSLRVKLNRLKARKKQAIDFLLNKRVRNRLISGYKKHQLEPKLCQNSSPKEFVPQPGCSSWPD
;
A
#
# COMPACT_ATOMS: atom_id res chain seq x y z
N MET A 1 13.17 -12.24 -7.73
CA MET A 1 13.01 -12.29 -6.26
C MET A 1 12.01 -11.22 -5.83
N GLY A 2 10.75 -11.58 -5.66
CA GLY A 2 9.73 -10.64 -5.15
C GLY A 2 9.83 -10.56 -3.63
N GLN A 3 9.83 -9.36 -3.07
CA GLN A 3 9.64 -9.21 -1.63
C GLN A 3 8.27 -9.80 -1.28
N ASN A 4 8.25 -10.91 -0.55
CA ASN A 4 7.03 -11.52 -0.07
C ASN A 4 6.35 -10.49 0.85
N ALA A 5 5.28 -9.85 0.37
CA ALA A 5 4.48 -8.98 1.21
C ALA A 5 4.12 -9.73 2.49
N SER A 6 4.31 -9.11 3.65
CA SER A 6 3.99 -9.75 4.93
C SER A 6 2.49 -9.67 5.27
N GLN A 7 1.79 -8.79 4.57
CA GLN A 7 0.35 -8.55 4.70
C GLN A 7 -0.23 -8.19 3.34
N VAL A 8 -1.44 -8.64 3.08
CA VAL A 8 -2.19 -8.47 1.84
C VAL A 8 -3.66 -8.22 2.17
N ILE A 9 -4.34 -7.39 1.36
CA ILE A 9 -5.73 -6.99 1.61
C ILE A 9 -6.50 -7.02 0.29
N GLY A 10 -7.46 -7.93 0.18
CA GLY A 10 -8.46 -7.99 -0.88
C GLY A 10 -9.73 -7.24 -0.49
N ILE A 11 -10.40 -6.61 -1.45
CA ILE A 11 -11.57 -5.76 -1.20
C ILE A 11 -12.65 -6.09 -2.23
N ALA A 12 -13.88 -6.26 -1.74
CA ALA A 12 -15.07 -6.38 -2.55
C ALA A 12 -15.92 -5.10 -2.38
N CYS A 13 -16.20 -4.44 -3.50
CA CYS A 13 -17.07 -3.27 -3.55
C CYS A 13 -18.34 -3.59 -4.35
N GLU A 14 -19.49 -3.13 -3.87
CA GLU A 14 -20.73 -3.14 -4.64
C GLU A 14 -20.57 -2.27 -5.90
N ASN A 15 -21.15 -2.72 -7.01
CA ASN A 15 -21.10 -2.00 -8.28
C ASN A 15 -22.48 -1.64 -8.84
N GLU A 16 -23.55 -2.00 -8.16
CA GLU A 16 -24.94 -1.74 -8.57
C GLU A 16 -25.42 -0.33 -8.18
N THR A 17 -24.84 0.26 -7.13
CA THR A 17 -25.23 1.60 -6.62
C THR A 17 -24.17 2.66 -6.92
N ASP A 18 -24.61 3.91 -7.07
CA ASP A 18 -23.71 5.07 -7.23
C ASP A 18 -22.78 5.29 -6.02
N ASN A 19 -23.16 4.77 -4.85
CA ASN A 19 -22.38 4.90 -3.62
C ASN A 19 -21.15 3.99 -3.60
N HIS A 20 -21.19 2.86 -4.31
CA HIS A 20 -20.09 1.89 -4.40
C HIS A 20 -19.54 1.48 -3.04
N ASP A 21 -20.42 1.06 -2.13
CA ASP A 21 -20.03 0.72 -0.77
C ASP A 21 -19.15 -0.55 -0.75
N ILE A 22 -18.17 -0.56 0.16
CA ILE A 22 -17.35 -1.76 0.41
C ILE A 22 -18.22 -2.76 1.17
N ILE A 23 -18.53 -3.87 0.53
CA ILE A 23 -19.38 -4.94 1.08
C ILE A 23 -18.56 -6.00 1.82
N GLY A 24 -17.27 -6.11 1.51
CA GLY A 24 -16.38 -7.06 2.16
C GLY A 24 -14.93 -6.68 1.97
N PHE A 25 -14.09 -7.10 2.90
CA PHE A 25 -12.65 -7.07 2.73
C PHE A 25 -12.05 -8.32 3.37
N HIS A 26 -10.98 -8.81 2.76
CA HIS A 26 -10.24 -9.97 3.22
C HIS A 26 -8.81 -9.54 3.51
N LEU A 27 -8.35 -9.71 4.75
CA LEU A 27 -6.99 -9.37 5.13
C LEU A 27 -6.22 -10.66 5.39
N VAL A 28 -5.12 -10.85 4.67
CA VAL A 28 -4.18 -11.95 4.87
C VAL A 28 -2.93 -11.39 5.55
N ASN A 29 -2.56 -11.99 6.68
CA ASN A 29 -1.47 -11.57 7.55
C ASN A 29 -0.58 -12.77 7.91
N LYS A 30 0.70 -12.66 7.57
CA LYS A 30 1.74 -13.62 7.96
C LYS A 30 2.47 -13.21 9.24
N LEU A 31 2.20 -12.02 9.77
CA LEU A 31 2.89 -11.47 10.92
C LEU A 31 2.26 -11.98 12.22
N CYS A 32 3.01 -12.83 12.91
CA CYS A 32 2.80 -13.13 14.32
C CYS A 32 3.99 -12.71 15.18
N TRP A 33 3.76 -11.75 16.10
CA TRP A 33 4.80 -11.28 17.02
C TRP A 33 5.17 -12.35 18.05
N VAL A 34 4.19 -13.06 18.60
CA VAL A 34 4.42 -14.15 19.57
C VAL A 34 5.20 -15.28 18.91
N GLY A 35 4.81 -15.72 17.71
CA GLY A 35 5.56 -16.71 16.95
C GLY A 35 6.97 -16.25 16.59
N ALA A 36 7.15 -14.98 16.20
CA ALA A 36 8.49 -14.44 15.92
C ALA A 36 9.38 -14.41 17.17
N TRP A 37 8.82 -14.05 18.32
CA TRP A 37 9.53 -14.03 19.60
C TRP A 37 9.93 -15.43 20.06
N LEU A 38 9.02 -16.40 20.00
CA LEU A 38 9.27 -17.78 20.41
C LEU A 38 10.29 -18.48 19.50
N ARG A 39 10.24 -18.25 18.18
CA ARG A 39 11.30 -18.71 17.27
C ARG A 39 12.66 -18.08 17.55
N GLY A 40 12.67 -16.80 17.93
CA GLY A 40 13.90 -16.13 18.39
C GLY A 40 14.51 -16.75 19.65
N LYS A 41 13.72 -17.47 20.44
CA LYS A 41 14.17 -18.27 21.59
C LYS A 41 14.53 -19.72 21.24
N GLY A 42 14.42 -20.12 19.97
CA GLY A 42 14.72 -21.48 19.51
C GLY A 42 13.55 -22.46 19.58
N TYR A 43 12.34 -22.01 19.89
CA TYR A 43 11.15 -22.88 19.84
C TYR A 43 10.68 -23.03 18.39
N ASP A 44 10.43 -24.26 17.98
CA ASP A 44 9.81 -24.55 16.69
C ASP A 44 8.29 -24.36 16.79
N ILE A 45 7.80 -23.28 16.18
CA ILE A 45 6.40 -22.89 16.25
C ILE A 45 5.92 -22.50 14.87
N GLU A 46 4.89 -23.21 14.43
CA GLU A 46 4.16 -22.94 13.20
C GLU A 46 3.03 -21.94 13.42
N CYS A 47 2.76 -21.18 12.36
CA CYS A 47 1.74 -20.15 12.31
C CYS A 47 0.87 -20.43 11.08
N PRO A 48 -0.48 -20.34 11.13
CA PRO A 48 -1.33 -20.18 12.31
C PRO A 48 -1.34 -21.44 13.21
N ASN A 49 -1.94 -21.38 14.41
CA ASN A 49 -2.11 -22.48 15.39
C ASN A 49 -1.16 -22.50 16.60
N HIS A 50 -1.01 -21.36 17.27
CA HIS A 50 -0.45 -21.31 18.62
C HIS A 50 -1.19 -20.27 19.47
N GLU A 51 -0.99 -20.30 20.79
CA GLU A 51 -1.67 -19.37 21.69
C GLU A 51 -1.31 -17.92 21.34
N TYR A 52 -2.32 -17.04 21.32
CA TYR A 52 -2.20 -15.63 20.92
C TYR A 52 -1.62 -15.41 19.51
N CYS A 53 -1.82 -16.37 18.60
CA CYS A 53 -1.42 -16.21 17.20
C CYS A 53 -2.19 -15.07 16.51
N THR A 54 -1.48 -14.24 15.75
CA THR A 54 -2.07 -13.10 15.01
C THR A 54 -1.94 -13.24 13.50
N SER A 55 -1.25 -14.27 13.02
CA SER A 55 -1.22 -14.63 11.60
C SER A 55 -2.41 -15.51 11.26
N ASN A 56 -2.92 -15.40 10.04
CA ASN A 56 -4.00 -16.23 9.53
C ASN A 56 -3.58 -17.13 8.35
N THR A 57 -2.33 -16.99 7.90
CA THR A 57 -1.73 -17.79 6.83
C THR A 57 -0.30 -18.11 7.21
N ASN A 58 0.22 -19.23 6.69
CA ASN A 58 1.59 -19.60 6.97
C ASN A 58 2.57 -18.56 6.40
N ARG A 59 3.70 -18.41 7.08
CA ARG A 59 4.79 -17.55 6.64
C ARG A 59 5.26 -17.92 5.24
N HIS A 60 5.29 -19.22 4.96
CA HIS A 60 5.82 -19.79 3.71
C HIS A 60 4.80 -19.78 2.58
N ASP A 61 3.50 -19.80 2.88
CA ASP A 61 2.46 -19.85 1.85
C ASP A 61 2.51 -18.60 0.97
N PRO A 62 2.43 -18.72 -0.36
CA PRO A 62 2.35 -17.55 -1.23
C PRO A 62 1.05 -16.76 -0.97
N LEU A 63 1.11 -15.44 -1.08
CA LEU A 63 -0.10 -14.60 -1.07
C LEU A 63 -0.62 -14.55 -2.50
N SER A 64 -1.79 -15.13 -2.76
CA SER A 64 -2.31 -15.28 -4.12
C SER A 64 -2.99 -13.98 -4.59
N GLU A 65 -2.70 -13.55 -5.83
CA GLU A 65 -3.43 -12.45 -6.50
C GLU A 65 -4.91 -12.80 -6.77
N LYS A 66 -5.25 -14.09 -6.82
CA LYS A 66 -6.61 -14.56 -7.03
C LYS A 66 -7.53 -14.18 -5.86
N ASP A 67 -6.98 -14.11 -4.65
CA ASP A 67 -7.70 -13.70 -3.44
C ASP A 67 -7.82 -12.17 -3.28
N LEU A 68 -7.17 -11.41 -4.17
CA LEU A 68 -6.90 -9.98 -3.99
C LEU A 68 -7.82 -9.04 -4.77
N GLY A 69 -8.55 -9.54 -5.78
CA GLY A 69 -9.56 -8.78 -6.53
C GLY A 69 -9.01 -7.54 -7.25
N ASN A 70 -8.74 -7.64 -8.55
CA ASN A 70 -8.10 -6.57 -9.31
C ASN A 70 -9.12 -5.67 -10.04
N THR A 71 -9.48 -4.53 -9.46
CA THR A 71 -10.18 -3.47 -10.20
C THR A 71 -9.64 -2.08 -9.86
N ASN A 72 -9.69 -1.16 -10.84
CA ASN A 72 -9.30 0.25 -10.70
C ASN A 72 -10.06 0.98 -9.55
N LYS A 73 -11.23 0.47 -9.14
CA LYS A 73 -12.02 1.02 -8.03
C LYS A 73 -11.47 0.60 -6.66
N CYS A 74 -10.92 -0.61 -6.55
CA CYS A 74 -10.14 -1.08 -5.39
C CYS A 74 -8.93 -0.17 -5.14
N GLU A 75 -8.40 0.55 -6.13
CA GLU A 75 -7.25 1.44 -5.95
C GLU A 75 -7.54 2.58 -4.95
N SER A 76 -8.72 3.18 -5.00
CA SER A 76 -9.09 4.28 -4.08
C SER A 76 -9.18 3.83 -2.63
N VAL A 77 -9.71 2.62 -2.43
CA VAL A 77 -9.80 1.98 -1.12
C VAL A 77 -8.44 1.49 -0.68
N ASN A 78 -7.65 0.88 -1.57
CA ASN A 78 -6.27 0.46 -1.32
C ASN A 78 -5.38 1.64 -0.92
N ARG A 79 -5.57 2.82 -1.52
CA ARG A 79 -4.89 4.05 -1.08
C ARG A 79 -5.33 4.45 0.32
N THR A 80 -6.62 4.41 0.60
CA THR A 80 -7.14 4.73 1.94
C THR A 80 -6.60 3.74 2.97
N ILE A 81 -6.74 2.44 2.74
CA ILE A 81 -6.19 1.39 3.59
C ILE A 81 -4.68 1.53 3.74
N SER A 82 -3.93 1.89 2.69
CA SER A 82 -2.49 2.14 2.78
C SER A 82 -2.13 3.31 3.71
N THR A 83 -3.03 4.28 3.94
CA THR A 83 -2.83 5.30 4.98
C THR A 83 -3.01 4.74 6.39
N TYR A 84 -3.90 3.77 6.57
CA TYR A 84 -4.12 3.08 7.84
C TYR A 84 -3.12 1.94 8.05
N LEU A 85 -2.59 1.33 7.00
CA LEU A 85 -1.65 0.22 7.03
C LEU A 85 -0.51 0.53 6.06
N PRO A 86 0.36 1.50 6.41
CA PRO A 86 1.47 1.86 5.55
C PRO A 86 2.49 0.73 5.45
N LYS A 87 3.02 0.50 4.25
CA LYS A 87 3.92 -0.62 3.91
C LYS A 87 5.22 -0.67 4.74
N ASN A 88 5.61 0.44 5.36
CA ASN A 88 6.80 0.56 6.19
C ASN A 88 6.56 0.28 7.68
N LYS A 89 5.34 -0.08 8.08
CA LYS A 89 5.02 -0.40 9.47
C LYS A 89 4.27 -1.72 9.57
N ASN A 90 4.71 -2.55 10.49
CA ASN A 90 4.12 -3.85 10.76
C ASN A 90 3.05 -3.73 11.83
N PHE A 91 1.81 -4.09 11.50
CA PHE A 91 0.69 -4.11 12.44
C PHE A 91 0.22 -5.56 12.62
N SER A 92 0.71 -6.25 13.64
CA SER A 92 0.31 -7.64 13.90
C SER A 92 -1.04 -7.72 14.61
N ARG A 93 -1.15 -7.12 15.81
CA ARG A 93 -2.32 -7.27 16.69
C ARG A 93 -3.53 -6.45 16.26
N ASN A 94 -3.32 -5.29 15.63
CA ASN A 94 -4.39 -4.33 15.33
C ASN A 94 -4.58 -4.07 13.83
N ALA A 95 -3.96 -4.84 12.93
CA ALA A 95 -4.13 -4.65 11.49
C ALA A 95 -5.60 -4.71 11.07
N LEU A 96 -6.32 -5.75 11.52
CA LEU A 96 -7.73 -5.93 11.19
C LEU A 96 -8.58 -4.74 11.64
N GLY A 97 -8.46 -4.32 12.91
CA GLY A 97 -9.22 -3.18 13.43
C GLY A 97 -8.93 -1.88 12.68
N ARG A 98 -7.69 -1.67 12.22
CA ARG A 98 -7.31 -0.49 11.43
C ARG A 98 -7.85 -0.55 10.01
N ALA A 99 -7.84 -1.74 9.38
CA ALA A 99 -8.48 -1.97 8.08
C ALA A 99 -10.00 -1.74 8.18
N SER A 100 -10.68 -2.33 9.18
CA SER A 100 -12.11 -2.13 9.43
C SER A 100 -12.47 -0.66 9.64
N ALA A 101 -11.65 0.07 10.41
CA ALA A 101 -11.86 1.51 10.61
C ALA A 101 -11.67 2.33 9.33
N ALA A 102 -10.75 1.92 8.45
CA ALA A 102 -10.56 2.54 7.15
C ALA A 102 -11.81 2.32 6.27
N VAL A 103 -12.29 1.08 6.19
CA VAL A 103 -13.51 0.71 5.45
C VAL A 103 -14.72 1.49 5.96
N LEU A 104 -14.92 1.54 7.28
CA LEU A 104 -16.02 2.30 7.88
C LEU A 104 -16.02 3.77 7.47
N LYS A 105 -14.84 4.39 7.35
CA LYS A 105 -14.67 5.79 6.93
C LYS A 105 -14.73 6.01 5.42
N VAL A 106 -14.63 4.96 4.62
CA VAL A 106 -14.84 5.06 3.17
C VAL A 106 -16.34 4.99 2.88
N ASN A 107 -17.01 3.98 3.44
CA ASN A 107 -18.46 3.79 3.26
C ASN A 107 -19.25 4.91 3.94
N ASN A 108 -18.76 5.42 5.08
CA ASN A 108 -19.40 6.53 5.79
C ASN A 108 -18.51 7.77 5.71
N LYS A 109 -19.12 8.95 5.58
CA LYS A 109 -18.40 10.21 5.77
C LYS A 109 -17.78 10.28 7.18
N ARG A 110 -16.72 11.07 7.34
CA ARG A 110 -15.90 11.08 8.57
C ARG A 110 -16.71 11.38 9.83
N ASP A 111 -17.68 12.28 9.72
CA ASP A 111 -18.60 12.66 10.80
C ASP A 111 -19.43 11.47 11.28
N VAL A 112 -20.04 10.74 10.34
CA VAL A 112 -20.89 9.59 10.62
C VAL A 112 -20.07 8.42 11.14
N ALA A 113 -18.91 8.15 10.52
CA ALA A 113 -18.01 7.09 10.96
C ALA A 113 -17.58 7.29 12.43
N LEU A 114 -17.14 8.51 12.78
CA LEU A 114 -16.73 8.83 14.15
C LEU A 114 -17.90 8.68 15.14
N ALA A 115 -19.07 9.23 14.80
CA ALA A 115 -20.26 9.12 15.65
C ALA A 115 -20.67 7.65 15.89
N LYS A 116 -20.61 6.79 14.85
CA LYS A 116 -20.87 5.35 14.97
C LYS A 116 -19.86 4.67 15.89
N THR A 117 -18.56 4.95 15.73
CA THR A 117 -17.52 4.36 16.60
C THR A 117 -17.69 4.76 18.06
N LEU A 118 -17.96 6.03 18.34
CA LEU A 118 -18.14 6.53 19.70
C LEU A 118 -19.40 5.96 20.35
N LYS A 119 -20.48 5.80 19.60
CA LYS A 119 -21.70 5.14 20.07
C LYS A 119 -21.43 3.67 20.41
N ALA A 120 -20.65 2.96 19.59
CA ALA A 120 -20.29 1.55 19.83
C ALA A 120 -19.43 1.36 21.08
N VAL A 121 -18.56 2.33 21.42
CA VAL A 121 -17.74 2.32 22.65
C VAL A 121 -18.55 2.71 23.90
N GLY A 122 -19.80 3.16 23.74
CA GLY A 122 -20.63 3.68 24.83
C GLY A 122 -20.39 5.15 25.16
N CYS A 123 -19.43 5.80 24.50
CA CYS A 123 -19.11 7.22 24.66
C CYS A 123 -19.83 8.09 23.61
N GLY A 124 -21.15 7.94 23.51
CA GLY A 124 -21.97 8.68 22.55
C GLY A 124 -21.83 10.21 22.73
N LEU A 125 -21.71 10.95 21.63
CA LEU A 125 -21.63 12.41 21.70
C LEU A 125 -23.00 13.03 22.01
N GLY A 126 -23.04 13.92 23.00
CA GLY A 126 -24.23 14.71 23.31
C GLY A 126 -24.66 15.60 22.13
N ARG A 127 -25.98 15.71 21.90
CA ARG A 127 -26.57 16.39 20.71
C ARG A 127 -26.09 17.83 20.48
N LYS A 128 -25.79 18.57 21.55
CA LYS A 128 -25.31 19.98 21.52
C LYS A 128 -23.83 20.11 21.92
N SER A 129 -23.09 19.01 21.98
CA SER A 129 -21.67 19.05 22.34
C SER A 129 -20.84 19.84 21.32
N ARG A 130 -19.77 20.49 21.78
CA ARG A 130 -18.80 21.19 20.92
C ARG A 130 -18.23 20.27 19.83
N ALA A 131 -18.03 18.99 20.15
CA ALA A 131 -17.57 17.97 19.22
C ALA A 131 -18.56 17.76 18.05
N VAL A 132 -19.86 17.67 18.33
CA VAL A 132 -20.88 17.53 17.27
C VAL A 132 -20.94 18.77 16.38
N VAL A 133 -20.77 19.96 16.95
CA VAL A 133 -20.70 21.21 16.17
C VAL A 133 -19.47 21.20 15.25
N ALA A 134 -18.31 20.74 15.75
CA ALA A 134 -17.11 20.61 14.94
C ALA A 134 -17.29 19.59 13.79
N LEU A 135 -17.90 18.44 14.06
CA LEU A 135 -18.18 17.43 13.02
C LEU A 135 -19.11 17.98 11.93
N LYS A 136 -20.14 18.74 12.31
CA LYS A 136 -21.02 19.43 11.34
C LYS A 136 -20.24 20.44 10.48
N LYS A 137 -19.30 21.19 11.06
CA LYS A 137 -18.43 22.11 10.31
C LYS A 137 -17.53 21.36 9.32
N ILE A 138 -16.94 20.25 9.73
CA ILE A 138 -16.12 19.39 8.87
C ILE A 138 -16.95 18.90 7.68
N ARG A 139 -18.15 18.35 7.94
CA ARG A 139 -19.05 17.89 6.88
C ARG A 139 -19.41 18.99 5.88
N LYS A 140 -19.76 20.20 6.37
CA LYS A 140 -20.06 21.34 5.50
C LYS A 140 -18.87 21.69 4.60
N ARG A 141 -17.66 21.68 5.14
CA ARG A 141 -16.43 21.92 4.36
C ARG A 141 -16.20 20.82 3.32
N GLU A 142 -16.36 19.56 3.69
CA GLU A 142 -16.20 18.43 2.74
C GLU A 142 -17.19 18.49 1.58
N ILE A 143 -18.45 18.86 1.84
CA ILE A 143 -19.46 19.07 0.79
C ILE A 143 -19.06 20.21 -0.12
N TYR A 144 -18.66 21.35 0.44
CA TYR A 144 -18.18 22.50 -0.31
C TYR A 144 -16.97 22.15 -1.18
N ASP A 145 -15.96 21.48 -0.61
CA ASP A 145 -14.76 21.07 -1.32
C ASP A 145 -15.10 20.12 -2.47
N CYS A 146 -15.98 19.14 -2.25
CA CYS A 146 -16.42 18.23 -3.31
C CYS A 146 -17.11 18.97 -4.45
N ALA A 147 -18.04 19.87 -4.13
CA ALA A 147 -18.73 20.70 -5.12
C ALA A 147 -17.75 21.62 -5.88
N TYR A 148 -16.84 22.26 -5.16
CA TYR A 148 -15.80 23.12 -5.72
C TYR A 148 -14.90 22.34 -6.68
N GLN A 149 -14.42 21.16 -6.31
CA GLN A 149 -13.58 20.32 -7.18
C GLN A 149 -14.33 19.82 -8.43
N LYS A 150 -15.67 19.65 -8.34
CA LYS A 150 -16.52 19.29 -9.48
C LYS A 150 -16.88 20.48 -10.38
N SER A 151 -16.69 21.72 -9.91
CA SER A 151 -17.03 22.92 -10.67
C SER A 151 -16.26 23.02 -11.99
N LEU A 152 -16.94 23.57 -13.02
CA LEU A 152 -16.35 23.75 -14.35
C LEU A 152 -15.10 24.62 -14.32
N ARG A 153 -15.11 25.68 -13.50
CA ARG A 153 -13.96 26.58 -13.31
C ARG A 153 -12.72 25.82 -12.86
N VAL A 154 -12.84 24.95 -11.86
CA VAL A 154 -11.71 24.16 -11.34
C VAL A 154 -11.26 23.12 -12.36
N LYS A 155 -12.18 22.44 -13.05
CA LYS A 155 -11.85 21.50 -14.13
C LYS A 155 -11.06 22.18 -15.25
N LEU A 156 -11.50 23.37 -15.68
CA LEU A 156 -10.85 24.15 -16.73
C LEU A 156 -9.44 24.60 -16.30
N ASN A 157 -9.29 25.07 -15.06
CA ASN A 157 -7.98 25.43 -14.52
C ASN A 157 -7.02 24.23 -14.45
N ARG A 158 -7.51 23.04 -14.06
CA ARG A 158 -6.72 21.80 -14.08
C ARG A 158 -6.26 21.43 -15.48
N LEU A 159 -7.13 21.58 -16.50
CA LEU A 159 -6.76 21.34 -17.89
C LEU A 159 -5.70 22.32 -18.38
N LYS A 160 -5.84 23.62 -18.07
CA LYS A 160 -4.82 24.63 -18.38
C LYS A 160 -3.47 24.30 -17.73
N ALA A 161 -3.47 23.91 -16.46
CA ALA A 161 -2.26 23.50 -15.75
C ALA A 161 -1.60 22.27 -16.38
N ARG A 162 -2.38 21.24 -16.75
CA ARG A 162 -1.86 20.05 -17.45
C ARG A 162 -1.28 20.40 -18.82
N LYS A 163 -1.94 21.28 -19.59
CA LYS A 163 -1.42 21.78 -20.86
C LYS A 163 -0.06 22.47 -20.67
N LYS A 164 0.05 23.35 -19.68
CA LYS A 164 1.31 24.03 -19.35
C LYS A 164 2.41 23.03 -18.99
N GLN A 165 2.12 22.07 -18.11
CA GLN A 165 3.06 21.02 -17.72
C GLN A 165 3.52 20.17 -18.92
N ALA A 166 2.62 19.85 -19.86
CA ALA A 166 2.97 19.09 -21.06
C ALA A 166 3.88 19.89 -21.99
N ILE A 167 3.62 21.19 -22.17
CA ILE A 167 4.49 22.09 -22.94
C ILE A 167 5.86 22.20 -22.28
N ASP A 168 5.90 22.46 -20.97
CA ASP A 168 7.15 22.56 -20.20
C ASP A 168 7.95 21.25 -20.30
N PHE A 169 7.30 20.10 -20.20
CA PHE A 169 7.93 18.79 -20.38
C PHE A 169 8.52 18.63 -21.79
N LEU A 170 7.79 19.00 -22.84
CA LEU A 170 8.29 18.90 -24.22
C LEU A 170 9.44 19.85 -24.49
N LEU A 171 9.39 21.09 -23.97
CA LEU A 171 10.48 22.06 -24.07
C LEU A 171 11.71 21.54 -23.33
N ASN A 172 11.57 21.07 -22.10
CA ASN A 172 12.67 20.51 -21.31
C ASN A 172 13.23 19.23 -21.93
N LYS A 173 12.38 18.36 -22.52
CA LYS A 173 12.81 17.17 -23.26
C LYS A 173 13.56 17.55 -24.53
N ARG A 174 13.13 18.59 -25.26
CA ARG A 174 13.88 19.12 -26.42
C ARG A 174 15.23 19.70 -26.01
N VAL A 175 15.30 20.43 -24.89
CA VAL A 175 16.56 20.98 -24.35
C VAL A 175 17.50 19.83 -23.95
N ARG A 176 17.01 18.82 -23.23
CA ARG A 176 17.80 17.62 -22.87
C ARG A 176 18.21 16.79 -24.09
N ASN A 177 17.37 16.67 -25.10
CA ASN A 177 17.71 15.98 -26.35
C ASN A 177 18.68 16.78 -27.23
N ARG A 178 18.81 18.10 -27.05
CA ARG A 178 19.89 18.89 -27.67
C ARG A 178 21.20 18.75 -26.89
N LEU A 179 21.10 18.68 -25.56
CA LEU A 179 22.17 18.26 -24.67
C LEU A 179 22.28 16.72 -24.66
N ILE A 180 22.47 16.10 -25.83
CA ILE A 180 22.99 14.73 -25.87
C ILE A 180 24.31 14.80 -25.13
N SER A 181 24.33 14.28 -23.90
CA SER A 181 25.59 14.09 -23.21
C SER A 181 26.43 13.21 -24.14
N GLY A 182 27.70 13.55 -24.34
CA GLY A 182 28.59 12.78 -25.20
C GLY A 182 28.79 11.32 -24.78
N TYR A 183 28.03 10.85 -23.79
CA TYR A 183 27.97 9.49 -23.30
C TYR A 183 27.41 8.55 -24.36
N LYS A 184 28.31 7.76 -24.96
CA LYS A 184 27.94 6.57 -25.71
C LYS A 184 27.79 5.41 -24.72
N LYS A 185 26.73 4.62 -24.88
CA LYS A 185 26.59 3.35 -24.16
C LYS A 185 27.89 2.56 -24.35
N HIS A 186 28.48 2.04 -23.26
CA HIS A 186 29.80 1.37 -23.19
C HIS A 186 31.05 2.27 -23.13
N GLN A 187 30.93 3.60 -22.96
CA GLN A 187 32.10 4.51 -22.90
C GLN A 187 32.90 4.46 -21.59
N LEU A 188 32.29 4.02 -20.48
CA LEU A 188 32.94 3.83 -19.17
C LEU A 188 33.20 2.35 -18.85
N GLU A 189 32.83 1.44 -19.74
CA GLU A 189 33.14 0.03 -19.54
C GLU A 189 34.65 -0.16 -19.75
N PRO A 190 35.37 -0.75 -18.78
CA PRO A 190 36.78 -1.03 -18.97
C PRO A 190 36.91 -1.91 -20.22
N LYS A 191 37.73 -1.48 -21.18
CA LYS A 191 38.08 -2.32 -22.33
C LYS A 191 38.67 -3.60 -21.75
N LEU A 192 37.89 -4.68 -21.75
CA LEU A 192 38.40 -6.01 -21.46
C LEU A 192 39.42 -6.28 -22.57
N CYS A 193 40.70 -6.10 -22.27
CA CYS A 193 41.78 -6.51 -23.16
C CYS A 193 41.53 -7.98 -23.49
N GLN A 194 41.22 -8.29 -24.74
CA GLN A 194 40.99 -9.65 -25.24
C GLN A 194 42.29 -10.48 -25.30
N ASN A 195 43.30 -10.08 -24.52
CA ASN A 195 44.60 -10.73 -24.44
C ASN A 195 44.83 -11.25 -23.02
N SER A 196 43.93 -12.08 -22.52
CA SER A 196 44.32 -13.08 -21.53
C SER A 196 43.87 -14.42 -22.08
N SER A 197 44.85 -15.21 -22.51
CA SER A 197 44.73 -16.66 -22.62
C SER A 197 43.96 -17.21 -21.41
N PRO A 198 43.14 -18.27 -21.59
CA PRO A 198 42.40 -18.86 -20.49
C PRO A 198 43.40 -19.22 -19.38
N LYS A 199 43.33 -18.52 -18.25
CA LYS A 199 44.05 -18.93 -17.05
C LYS A 199 43.43 -20.26 -16.64
N GLU A 200 44.23 -21.31 -16.68
CA GLU A 200 43.88 -22.62 -16.14
C GLU A 200 43.27 -22.44 -14.76
N PHE A 201 42.09 -23.01 -14.58
CA PHE A 201 41.41 -23.05 -13.31
C PHE A 201 42.21 -23.95 -12.38
N VAL A 202 43.04 -23.37 -11.51
CA VAL A 202 43.68 -24.10 -10.43
C VAL A 202 42.64 -24.25 -9.32
N PRO A 203 42.12 -25.46 -9.05
CA PRO A 203 41.16 -25.65 -7.96
C PRO A 203 41.85 -25.32 -6.62
N GLN A 204 41.23 -24.42 -5.86
CA GLN A 204 41.68 -24.14 -4.50
C GLN A 204 41.44 -25.37 -3.61
N PRO A 205 42.43 -25.82 -2.83
CA PRO A 205 42.24 -26.91 -1.88
C PRO A 205 41.37 -26.39 -0.72
N GLY A 206 40.12 -26.87 -0.63
CA GLY A 206 39.26 -26.56 0.52
C GLY A 206 37.75 -26.54 0.28
N CYS A 207 37.26 -26.62 -0.96
CA CYS A 207 35.82 -26.75 -1.20
C CYS A 207 35.42 -28.23 -1.18
N SER A 208 34.89 -28.67 -0.04
CA SER A 208 34.22 -29.96 0.12
C SER A 208 33.06 -30.07 -0.86
N SER A 209 33.06 -31.14 -1.65
CA SER A 209 31.94 -31.60 -2.47
C SER A 209 30.75 -31.91 -1.56
N TRP A 210 29.61 -31.29 -1.84
CA TRP A 210 28.33 -31.71 -1.27
C TRP A 210 27.89 -32.98 -2.02
N PRO A 211 27.54 -34.07 -1.31
CA PRO A 211 27.04 -35.28 -1.94
C PRO A 211 25.59 -35.09 -2.41
N ASP A 212 25.27 -35.76 -3.52
CA ASP A 212 23.95 -35.85 -4.17
C ASP A 212 22.86 -36.48 -3.31
#